data_AF-A0A328L762-F1
#
_entry.id   AF-A0A328L762-F1
#
_cell.length_a   1.000
_cell.length_b   1.000
_cell.length_c   1.000
_cell.angle_alpha   90.00
_cell.angle_beta   90.00
_cell.angle_gamma   90.00
#
_symmetry.space_group_name_H-M   'P 1'
#
loop_
_entity.id
_entity.type
_entity.pdbx_description
1 polymer ?
#
loop_
_entity_poly.entity_id
_entity_poly.type
_entity_poly.pdbx_seq_one_letter_code
_entity_poly.pdbx_strand_id
1 'polypeptide(L)'
;MKALKCGVVILSVLFLSQLHVYAEGNQWIWPVDGQISDYFGTRHGKHYGIDIAAPIGTPVAAIQNGKVTKSYFSSSYGNVVFIKHGEYEAVYAHLNKRYVVQGDNISKGELIGEVGNTGESRGAHLHLEVHQGRWTMEKRNAMNPLLVLNEQKNQVVSSSLYIVQKGDTLVGISRKFSMTVEEIKVRNGLRQEKIYPNQQLYVK
;
A
#
# COMPACT_ATOMS: atom_id res chain seq x y z
N MET A 1 -67.82 -32.51 -25.45
CA MET A 1 -66.44 -32.90 -25.79
C MET A 1 -65.53 -31.71 -25.51
N LYS A 2 -64.51 -31.91 -24.67
CA LYS A 2 -63.54 -30.89 -24.24
C LYS A 2 -62.58 -30.58 -25.38
N ALA A 3 -62.27 -29.30 -25.60
CA ALA A 3 -61.10 -28.88 -26.39
C ALA A 3 -60.33 -27.83 -25.58
N LEU A 4 -59.17 -28.25 -25.06
CA LEU A 4 -58.11 -27.41 -24.53
C LEU A 4 -57.47 -26.60 -25.67
N LYS A 5 -57.29 -25.29 -25.51
CA LYS A 5 -56.15 -24.53 -26.07
C LYS A 5 -55.77 -23.44 -25.06
N CYS A 6 -54.76 -23.73 -24.24
CA CYS A 6 -53.36 -23.32 -24.43
C CYS A 6 -53.17 -21.84 -24.06
N GLY A 7 -52.79 -21.63 -22.80
CA GLY A 7 -52.47 -20.31 -22.26
C GLY A 7 -51.16 -19.79 -22.83
N VAL A 8 -51.17 -18.53 -23.25
CA VAL A 8 -49.95 -17.74 -23.40
C VAL A 8 -49.75 -17.03 -22.08
N VAL A 9 -48.94 -17.64 -21.20
CA VAL A 9 -48.38 -16.93 -20.05
C VAL A 9 -47.32 -16.00 -20.64
N ILE A 10 -47.63 -14.71 -20.75
CA ILE A 10 -46.62 -13.68 -20.97
C ILE A 10 -45.80 -13.65 -19.69
N LEU A 11 -44.70 -14.39 -19.69
CA LEU A 11 -43.66 -14.29 -18.68
C LEU A 11 -42.98 -12.94 -18.90
N SER A 12 -43.55 -11.87 -18.31
CA SER A 12 -42.87 -10.60 -18.14
C SER A 12 -41.69 -10.84 -17.20
N VAL A 13 -40.58 -11.28 -17.78
CA VAL A 13 -39.28 -11.22 -17.14
C VAL A 13 -39.01 -9.73 -16.94
N LEU A 14 -39.37 -9.23 -15.76
CA LEU A 14 -38.82 -8.01 -15.20
C LEU A 14 -37.31 -8.25 -15.14
N PHE A 15 -36.62 -7.83 -16.20
CA PHE A 15 -35.18 -7.67 -16.22
C PHE A 15 -34.91 -6.51 -15.28
N LEU A 16 -34.91 -6.80 -13.98
CA LEU A 16 -34.30 -5.98 -12.97
C LEU A 16 -32.86 -5.81 -13.44
N SER A 17 -32.60 -4.71 -14.14
CA SER A 17 -31.27 -4.17 -14.28
C SER A 17 -30.80 -3.93 -12.86
N GLN A 18 -30.15 -4.93 -12.28
CA GLN A 18 -29.25 -4.73 -11.16
C GLN A 18 -28.25 -3.71 -11.70
N LEU A 19 -28.51 -2.45 -11.38
CA LEU A 19 -27.50 -1.44 -11.18
C LEU A 19 -26.53 -2.05 -10.16
N HIS A 20 -25.60 -2.85 -10.67
CA HIS A 20 -24.29 -2.95 -10.08
C HIS A 20 -23.71 -1.55 -10.25
N VAL A 21 -24.08 -0.65 -9.33
CA VAL A 21 -23.13 0.34 -8.85
C VAL A 21 -22.00 -0.51 -8.31
N TYR A 22 -21.06 -0.87 -9.19
CA TYR A 22 -19.74 -1.25 -8.77
C TYR A 22 -19.28 -0.03 -7.98
N ALA A 23 -19.36 -0.12 -6.64
CA ALA A 23 -18.50 0.67 -5.81
C ALA A 23 -17.11 0.36 -6.36
N GLU A 24 -16.58 1.25 -7.19
CA GLU A 24 -15.24 1.10 -7.73
C GLU A 24 -14.37 0.81 -6.52
N GLY A 25 -13.83 -0.41 -6.50
CA GLY A 25 -13.15 -0.93 -5.34
C GLY A 25 -12.17 0.13 -4.88
N ASN A 26 -12.23 0.45 -3.59
CA ASN A 26 -11.35 1.39 -2.90
C ASN A 26 -9.92 0.85 -2.83
N GLN A 27 -9.46 0.24 -3.91
CA GLN A 27 -8.19 -0.42 -4.11
C GLN A 27 -7.18 0.64 -4.53
N TRP A 28 -6.06 0.60 -3.84
CA TRP A 28 -4.90 1.40 -4.13
C TRP A 28 -4.20 0.79 -5.33
N ILE A 29 -3.59 1.63 -6.17
CA ILE A 29 -2.82 1.19 -7.33
C ILE A 29 -1.33 1.40 -7.08
N TRP A 30 -0.50 0.67 -7.82
CA TRP A 30 0.93 0.93 -7.86
C TRP A 30 1.21 2.32 -8.46
N PRO A 31 2.07 3.13 -7.83
CA PRO A 31 2.32 4.51 -8.29
C PRO A 31 3.24 4.60 -9.51
N VAL A 32 4.02 3.56 -9.79
CA VAL A 32 4.99 3.54 -10.87
C VAL A 32 5.25 2.09 -11.30
N ASP A 33 5.51 1.89 -12.59
CA ASP A 33 6.01 0.62 -13.10
C ASP A 33 7.53 0.53 -12.85
N GLY A 34 7.94 -0.44 -12.03
CA GLY A 34 9.32 -0.58 -11.59
C GLY A 34 9.52 -1.75 -10.64
N GLN A 35 10.74 -1.90 -10.14
CA GLN A 35 11.12 -2.98 -9.22
C GLN A 35 11.42 -2.43 -7.83
N ILE A 36 10.92 -3.08 -6.79
CA ILE A 36 11.28 -2.68 -5.42
C ILE A 36 12.77 -2.96 -5.20
N SER A 37 13.55 -1.92 -4.89
CA SER A 37 14.98 -1.98 -4.62
C SER A 37 15.33 -1.89 -3.13
N ASP A 38 14.45 -1.32 -2.31
CA ASP A 38 14.61 -1.26 -0.86
C ASP A 38 13.24 -1.28 -0.16
N TYR A 39 13.16 -1.94 0.99
CA TYR A 39 11.90 -2.22 1.68
C TYR A 39 11.74 -1.39 2.95
N PHE A 40 10.49 -1.22 3.41
CA PHE A 40 10.20 -0.57 4.68
C PHE A 40 10.90 -1.28 5.85
N GLY A 41 11.47 -0.49 6.77
CA GLY A 41 12.14 -1.00 7.97
C GLY A 41 13.60 -1.43 7.76
N THR A 42 14.14 -1.36 6.54
CA THR A 42 15.57 -1.53 6.30
C THR A 42 16.37 -0.34 6.86
N ARG A 43 17.70 -0.31 6.63
CA ARG A 43 18.59 0.75 7.14
C ARG A 43 18.52 0.89 8.67
N HIS A 44 18.52 -0.24 9.37
CA HIS A 44 18.33 -0.33 10.82
C HIS A 44 17.02 0.29 11.32
N GLY A 45 15.92 0.08 10.59
CA GLY A 45 14.60 0.62 10.95
C GLY A 45 14.39 2.09 10.60
N LYS A 46 15.30 2.68 9.81
CA LYS A 46 15.24 4.10 9.42
C LYS A 46 14.70 4.33 8.01
N HIS A 47 14.37 3.27 7.28
CA HIS A 47 13.70 3.39 6.00
C HIS A 47 12.17 3.36 6.18
N TYR A 48 11.51 4.52 6.05
CA TYR A 48 10.09 4.73 6.36
C TYR A 48 9.15 4.55 5.16
N GLY A 49 9.66 3.98 4.07
CA GLY A 49 8.94 3.78 2.82
C GLY A 49 9.45 2.55 2.07
N ILE A 50 9.07 2.43 0.81
CA ILE A 50 9.69 1.53 -0.17
C ILE A 50 10.36 2.36 -1.25
N ASP A 51 11.46 1.83 -1.79
CA ASP A 51 12.12 2.40 -2.96
C ASP A 51 11.78 1.54 -4.17
N ILE A 52 11.22 2.17 -5.20
CA ILE A 52 10.84 1.52 -6.46
C ILE A 52 11.75 2.06 -7.56
N ALA A 53 12.74 1.25 -7.95
CA ALA A 53 13.68 1.57 -9.00
C ALA A 53 13.00 1.57 -10.37
N ALA A 54 13.17 2.68 -11.09
CA ALA A 54 12.72 2.89 -12.45
C ALA A 54 13.58 3.98 -13.11
N PRO A 55 13.66 4.05 -14.45
CA PRO A 55 14.39 5.11 -15.14
C PRO A 55 13.90 6.52 -14.76
N ILE A 56 14.81 7.50 -14.74
CA ILE A 56 14.43 8.92 -14.60
C ILE A 56 13.44 9.28 -15.71
N GLY A 57 12.38 10.02 -15.37
CA GLY A 57 11.31 10.38 -16.31
C GLY A 57 10.15 9.39 -16.34
N THR A 58 10.26 8.22 -15.68
CA THR A 58 9.13 7.27 -15.60
C THR A 58 7.95 7.94 -14.90
N PRO A 59 6.73 7.94 -15.47
CA PRO A 59 5.58 8.60 -14.87
C PRO A 59 5.22 8.04 -13.49
N VAL A 60 4.90 8.94 -12.55
CA VAL A 60 4.43 8.60 -11.21
C VAL A 60 2.98 9.04 -11.06
N ALA A 61 2.11 8.10 -10.70
CA ALA A 61 0.69 8.28 -10.50
C ALA A 61 0.31 8.28 -9.01
N ALA A 62 -0.79 8.96 -8.67
CA ALA A 62 -1.37 8.90 -7.34
C ALA A 62 -2.01 7.53 -7.07
N ILE A 63 -1.68 6.94 -5.92
CA ILE A 63 -2.12 5.60 -5.53
C ILE A 63 -3.61 5.51 -5.23
N GLN A 64 -4.27 6.63 -4.92
CA GLN A 64 -5.69 6.73 -4.59
C GLN A 64 -6.21 8.17 -4.82
N ASN A 65 -7.53 8.36 -4.83
CA ASN A 65 -8.16 9.68 -4.78
C ASN A 65 -7.69 10.46 -3.55
N GLY A 66 -7.49 11.77 -3.66
CA GLY A 66 -7.00 12.56 -2.54
C GLY A 66 -6.86 14.05 -2.81
N LYS A 67 -6.16 14.72 -1.90
CA LYS A 67 -5.82 16.14 -2.01
C LYS A 67 -4.34 16.35 -1.72
N VAL A 68 -3.65 17.12 -2.55
CA VAL A 68 -2.25 17.47 -2.34
C VAL A 68 -2.12 18.37 -1.12
N THR A 69 -1.44 17.89 -0.09
CA THR A 69 -1.21 18.64 1.16
C THR A 69 0.07 19.46 1.10
N LYS A 70 1.08 19.01 0.34
CA LYS A 70 2.34 19.73 0.11
C LYS A 70 2.94 19.34 -1.25
N SER A 71 3.60 20.28 -1.92
CA SER A 71 4.38 20.03 -3.12
C SER A 71 5.53 21.03 -3.19
N TYR A 72 6.76 20.59 -2.92
CA TYR A 72 7.92 21.49 -2.78
C TYR A 72 9.24 20.73 -2.92
N PHE A 73 10.35 21.48 -3.00
CA PHE A 73 11.69 20.91 -2.99
C PHE A 73 12.24 20.84 -1.56
N SER A 74 12.68 19.66 -1.16
CA SER A 74 13.33 19.38 0.12
C SER A 74 14.78 18.97 -0.11
N SER A 75 15.70 19.35 0.77
CA SER A 75 17.09 18.89 0.68
C SER A 75 17.21 17.37 0.80
N SER A 76 16.39 16.73 1.64
CA SER A 76 16.39 15.28 1.83
C SER A 76 15.50 14.56 0.82
N TYR A 77 14.22 14.94 0.71
CA TYR A 77 13.29 14.26 -0.21
C TYR A 77 13.45 14.67 -1.68
N GLY A 78 14.23 15.71 -1.99
CA GLY A 78 14.28 16.27 -3.33
C GLY A 78 12.95 16.90 -3.71
N ASN A 79 12.57 16.75 -4.98
CA ASN A 79 11.21 17.10 -5.38
C ASN A 79 10.22 16.10 -4.78
N VAL A 80 9.31 16.59 -3.95
CA VAL A 80 8.37 15.75 -3.22
C VAL A 80 6.94 16.26 -3.30
N VAL A 81 5.99 15.32 -3.37
CA VAL A 81 4.55 15.55 -3.30
C VAL A 81 3.98 14.76 -2.13
N PHE A 82 3.10 15.39 -1.35
CA PHE A 82 2.35 14.77 -0.26
C PHE A 82 0.87 14.80 -0.62
N ILE A 83 0.19 13.66 -0.51
CA ILE A 83 -1.23 13.55 -0.86
C ILE A 83 -1.98 12.85 0.28
N LYS A 84 -3.04 13.50 0.77
CA LYS A 84 -3.96 12.92 1.75
C LYS A 84 -5.02 12.08 1.04
N HIS A 85 -5.16 10.82 1.46
CA HIS A 85 -6.11 9.82 0.97
C HIS A 85 -7.00 9.34 2.13
N GLY A 86 -8.10 10.03 2.39
CA GLY A 86 -8.95 9.73 3.56
C GLY A 86 -8.17 9.84 4.88
N GLU A 87 -8.03 8.72 5.59
CA GLU A 87 -7.27 8.62 6.85
C GLU A 87 -5.76 8.46 6.65
N TYR A 88 -5.26 8.40 5.41
CA TYR A 88 -3.85 8.19 5.12
C TYR A 88 -3.20 9.43 4.47
N GLU A 89 -1.87 9.51 4.56
CA GLU A 89 -1.06 10.46 3.79
C GLU A 89 0.11 9.74 3.11
N ALA A 90 0.24 9.91 1.81
CA ALA A 90 1.32 9.33 1.01
C ALA A 90 2.36 10.39 0.65
N VAL A 91 3.62 9.99 0.61
CA VAL A 91 4.77 10.83 0.25
C VAL A 91 5.45 10.24 -0.98
N TYR A 92 5.57 11.04 -2.03
CA TYR A 92 6.19 10.66 -3.30
C TYR A 92 7.44 11.51 -3.48
N ALA A 93 8.62 10.91 -3.29
CA ALA A 93 9.88 11.64 -3.19
C ALA A 93 10.91 11.23 -4.24
N HIS A 94 12.01 11.98 -4.25
CA HIS A 94 13.12 11.91 -5.21
C HIS A 94 12.71 12.17 -6.65
N LEU A 95 11.57 12.83 -6.88
CA LEU A 95 11.02 13.06 -8.21
C LEU A 95 11.97 13.91 -9.06
N ASN A 96 11.93 13.72 -10.37
CA ASN A 96 12.61 14.60 -11.31
C ASN A 96 11.79 15.89 -11.51
N LYS A 97 10.47 15.73 -11.62
CA LYS A 97 9.51 16.81 -11.83
C LYS A 97 8.22 16.54 -11.05
N ARG A 98 7.59 17.61 -10.57
CA ARG A 98 6.25 17.58 -9.95
C ARG A 98 5.26 18.22 -10.93
N TYR A 99 4.09 17.63 -11.10
CA TYR A 99 3.03 18.16 -11.97
C TYR A 99 1.91 18.85 -11.21
N VAL A 100 1.87 18.65 -9.88
CA VAL A 100 0.78 19.12 -9.02
C VAL A 100 1.31 20.05 -7.94
N VAL A 101 0.45 20.93 -7.46
CA VAL A 101 0.73 21.92 -6.41
C VAL A 101 -0.15 21.69 -5.19
N GLN A 102 0.22 22.31 -4.07
CA GLN A 102 -0.57 22.20 -2.84
C GLN A 102 -1.99 22.72 -3.06
N GLY A 103 -2.99 21.93 -2.65
CA GLY A 103 -4.40 22.27 -2.77
C GLY A 103 -5.14 21.50 -3.87
N ASP A 104 -4.43 20.95 -4.85
CA ASP A 104 -5.02 20.19 -5.96
C ASP A 104 -5.80 18.97 -5.45
N ASN A 105 -6.97 18.72 -6.03
CA ASN A 105 -7.69 17.46 -5.86
C ASN A 105 -7.17 16.47 -6.91
N ILE A 106 -6.87 15.26 -6.47
CA ILE A 106 -6.19 14.25 -7.28
C ILE A 106 -7.07 13.03 -7.40
N SER A 107 -7.21 12.53 -8.62
CA SER A 107 -7.85 11.24 -8.89
C SER A 107 -6.83 10.10 -8.80
N LYS A 108 -7.28 8.91 -8.39
CA LYS A 108 -6.48 7.68 -8.47
C LYS A 108 -5.98 7.49 -9.90
N GLY A 109 -4.69 7.23 -10.07
CA GLY A 109 -4.08 7.08 -11.41
C GLY A 109 -3.66 8.38 -12.08
N GLU A 110 -4.03 9.54 -11.53
CA GLU A 110 -3.59 10.81 -12.08
C GLU A 110 -2.09 11.00 -11.92
N LEU A 111 -1.42 11.48 -12.97
CA LEU A 111 0.02 11.71 -12.97
C LEU A 111 0.36 12.92 -12.11
N ILE A 112 1.26 12.71 -11.14
CA ILE A 112 1.68 13.73 -10.16
C ILE A 112 3.14 14.14 -10.33
N GLY A 113 3.91 13.39 -11.13
CA GLY A 113 5.30 13.69 -11.42
C GLY A 113 6.00 12.58 -12.18
N GLU A 114 7.32 12.60 -12.11
CA GLU A 114 8.21 11.64 -12.76
C GLU A 114 9.27 11.16 -11.78
N VAL A 115 9.66 9.89 -11.88
CA VAL A 115 10.81 9.32 -11.17
C VAL A 115 12.05 10.16 -11.43
N GLY A 116 12.85 10.34 -10.39
CA GLY A 116 14.11 11.07 -10.49
C GLY A 116 15.18 10.51 -9.57
N ASN A 117 16.10 11.39 -9.21
CA ASN A 117 17.21 11.12 -8.31
C ASN A 117 17.58 12.41 -7.54
N THR A 118 16.57 13.18 -7.12
CA THR A 118 16.78 14.47 -6.45
C THR A 118 16.82 14.33 -4.92
N GLY A 119 17.48 15.27 -4.24
CA GLY A 119 17.67 15.22 -2.79
C GLY A 119 18.71 14.19 -2.37
N GLU A 120 18.51 13.57 -1.21
CA GLU A 120 19.37 12.50 -0.69
C GLU A 120 19.02 11.15 -1.32
N SER A 121 19.41 10.98 -2.59
CA SER A 121 19.19 9.75 -3.34
C SER A 121 20.48 9.28 -4.04
N ARG A 122 20.70 7.97 -4.10
CA ARG A 122 21.92 7.36 -4.69
C ARG A 122 21.71 6.78 -6.08
N GLY A 123 20.46 6.69 -6.55
CA GLY A 123 20.11 6.10 -7.84
C GLY A 123 18.66 6.43 -8.20
N ALA A 124 18.29 6.23 -9.47
CA ALA A 124 16.96 6.58 -9.95
C ALA A 124 15.89 5.66 -9.32
N HIS A 125 14.99 6.25 -8.53
CA HIS A 125 13.87 5.54 -7.90
C HIS A 125 12.77 6.51 -7.45
N LEU A 126 11.58 5.97 -7.23
CA LEU A 126 10.55 6.60 -6.40
C LEU A 126 10.72 6.12 -4.96
N HIS A 127 10.89 7.04 -4.02
CA HIS A 127 10.69 6.73 -2.61
C HIS A 127 9.25 7.01 -2.22
N LEU A 128 8.51 5.96 -1.85
CA LEU A 128 7.11 6.02 -1.46
C LEU A 128 6.98 5.74 0.04
N GLU A 129 6.45 6.70 0.79
CA GLU A 129 5.99 6.46 2.15
C GLU A 129 4.47 6.46 2.22
N VAL A 130 3.91 5.70 3.15
CA VAL A 130 2.49 5.75 3.51
C VAL A 130 2.40 5.93 5.03
N HIS A 131 1.55 6.86 5.46
CA HIS A 131 1.31 7.17 6.85
C HIS A 131 -0.17 6.93 7.19
N GLN A 132 -0.44 6.24 8.29
CA GLN A 132 -1.79 6.13 8.84
C GLN A 132 -2.05 7.38 9.71
N GLY A 133 -2.79 8.32 9.16
CA GLY A 133 -2.89 9.69 9.63
C GLY A 133 -1.88 10.59 8.93
N ARG A 134 -1.65 11.77 9.52
CA ARG A 134 -0.72 12.75 8.95
C ARG A 134 0.73 12.28 9.01
N TRP A 135 1.50 12.68 8.02
CA TRP A 135 2.94 12.70 8.05
C TRP A 135 3.46 13.58 9.18
N THR A 136 4.55 13.15 9.82
CA THR A 136 5.27 13.91 10.86
C THR A 136 6.77 13.84 10.63
N MET A 137 7.53 14.82 11.15
CA MET A 137 8.99 14.83 11.07
C MET A 137 9.61 13.57 11.70
N GLU A 138 9.02 13.09 12.79
CA GLU A 138 9.47 11.88 13.49
C GLU A 138 8.94 10.58 12.86
N LYS A 139 8.15 10.66 11.78
CA LYS A 139 7.62 9.49 11.06
C LYS A 139 6.80 8.53 11.93
N ARG A 140 6.17 9.05 12.99
CA ARG A 140 5.43 8.24 13.98
C ARG A 140 4.29 7.40 13.39
N ASN A 141 3.73 7.87 12.28
CA ASN A 141 2.58 7.27 11.62
C ASN A 141 2.98 6.43 10.39
N ALA A 142 4.27 6.29 10.10
CA ALA A 142 4.75 5.56 8.93
C ALA A 142 4.38 4.07 9.07
N MET A 143 3.83 3.52 8.00
CA MET A 143 3.49 2.10 7.88
C MET A 143 4.08 1.53 6.61
N ASN A 144 4.22 0.20 6.54
CA ASN A 144 4.70 -0.46 5.34
C ASN A 144 3.72 -0.23 4.17
N PRO A 145 4.13 0.48 3.09
CA PRO A 145 3.27 0.76 1.92
C PRO A 145 2.69 -0.49 1.25
N LEU A 146 3.38 -1.64 1.37
CA LEU A 146 2.91 -2.90 0.79
C LEU A 146 1.64 -3.43 1.46
N LEU A 147 1.26 -2.94 2.64
CA LEU A 147 0.00 -3.32 3.28
C LEU A 147 -1.22 -2.77 2.53
N VAL A 148 -1.10 -1.58 1.94
CA VAL A 148 -2.18 -0.92 1.18
C VAL A 148 -2.09 -1.19 -0.32
N LEU A 149 -0.88 -1.25 -0.88
CA LEU A 149 -0.66 -1.56 -2.30
C LEU A 149 -0.98 -3.02 -2.67
N ASN A 150 -1.00 -3.93 -1.68
CA ASN A 150 -1.35 -5.35 -1.87
C ASN A 150 -2.66 -5.76 -1.19
N GLU A 151 -3.61 -4.83 -0.96
CA GLU A 151 -4.93 -5.16 -0.39
C GLU A 151 -5.76 -6.16 -1.23
N GLN A 152 -5.27 -6.58 -2.41
CA GLN A 152 -5.81 -7.69 -3.20
C GLN A 152 -5.41 -9.11 -2.72
N LYS A 153 -4.74 -9.26 -1.56
CA LYS A 153 -4.57 -10.58 -0.89
C LYS A 153 -5.25 -10.69 0.47
N ASN A 154 -6.01 -9.68 0.90
CA ASN A 154 -6.52 -9.56 2.26
C ASN A 154 -7.91 -10.15 2.54
N GLN A 155 -8.39 -11.09 1.70
CA GLN A 155 -9.50 -11.98 2.10
C GLN A 155 -9.03 -13.42 2.39
N VAL A 156 -7.80 -13.82 1.99
CA VAL A 156 -7.30 -15.20 2.19
C VAL A 156 -5.85 -15.30 2.71
N VAL A 157 -5.04 -14.23 2.69
CA VAL A 157 -3.61 -14.28 3.11
C VAL A 157 -3.36 -13.69 4.51
N SER A 158 -4.39 -13.16 5.17
CA SER A 158 -4.27 -12.54 6.51
C SER A 158 -4.15 -13.56 7.67
N SER A 159 -4.17 -14.87 7.43
CA SER A 159 -3.98 -15.84 8.51
C SER A 159 -2.52 -16.12 8.84
N SER A 160 -1.57 -15.85 7.92
CA SER A 160 -0.23 -16.45 7.95
C SER A 160 0.96 -15.55 8.24
N LEU A 161 0.81 -14.22 8.36
CA LEU A 161 1.94 -13.28 8.46
C LEU A 161 1.76 -12.28 9.61
N TYR A 162 2.79 -12.16 10.44
CA TYR A 162 2.84 -11.29 11.60
C TYR A 162 4.04 -10.34 11.53
N ILE A 163 3.82 -9.05 11.82
CA ILE A 163 4.88 -8.05 11.89
C ILE A 163 5.21 -7.82 13.37
N VAL A 164 6.42 -8.18 13.75
CA VAL A 164 6.95 -8.03 15.11
C VAL A 164 6.87 -6.57 15.54
N GLN A 165 6.28 -6.32 16.71
CA GLN A 165 6.16 -5.00 17.33
C GLN A 165 7.21 -4.80 18.42
N LYS A 166 7.45 -3.55 18.82
CA LYS A 166 8.34 -3.24 19.95
C LYS A 166 7.79 -3.86 21.23
N GLY A 167 8.58 -4.74 21.86
CA GLY A 167 8.21 -5.46 23.08
C GLY A 167 7.70 -6.87 22.84
N ASP A 168 7.54 -7.28 21.57
CA ASP A 168 7.17 -8.65 21.25
C ASP A 168 8.30 -9.64 21.57
N THR A 169 7.89 -10.85 21.95
CA THR A 169 8.75 -12.01 22.10
C THR A 169 8.17 -13.15 21.25
N LEU A 170 9.01 -14.08 20.80
CA LEU A 170 8.51 -15.26 20.08
C LEU A 170 7.49 -16.04 20.92
N VAL A 171 7.67 -16.10 22.24
CA VAL A 171 6.71 -16.72 23.18
C VAL A 171 5.34 -16.01 23.16
N GLY A 172 5.34 -14.67 23.20
CA GLY A 172 4.09 -13.90 23.14
C GLY A 172 3.36 -14.11 21.81
N ILE A 173 4.11 -14.12 20.72
CA ILE A 173 3.58 -14.37 19.37
C ILE A 173 3.06 -15.81 19.26
N SER A 174 3.81 -16.79 19.76
CA SER A 174 3.42 -18.21 19.66
C SER A 174 2.10 -18.48 20.36
N ARG A 175 1.89 -17.92 21.57
CA ARG A 175 0.60 -18.01 22.28
C ARG A 175 -0.53 -17.37 21.50
N LYS A 176 -0.28 -16.18 20.92
CA LYS A 176 -1.27 -15.43 20.13
C LYS A 176 -1.75 -16.19 18.90
N PHE A 177 -0.87 -16.96 18.27
CA PHE A 177 -1.16 -17.71 17.05
C PHE A 177 -1.33 -19.22 17.28
N SER A 178 -1.39 -19.67 18.54
CA SER A 178 -1.51 -21.09 18.91
C SER A 178 -0.43 -21.98 18.25
N MET A 179 0.80 -21.45 18.20
CA MET A 179 1.99 -22.16 17.72
C MET A 179 3.00 -22.32 18.87
N THR A 180 3.97 -23.19 18.67
CA THR A 180 5.20 -23.24 19.45
C THR A 180 6.23 -22.24 18.92
N VAL A 181 7.16 -21.83 19.79
CA VAL A 181 8.30 -20.99 19.39
C VAL A 181 9.12 -21.65 18.28
N GLU A 182 9.28 -22.97 18.35
CA GLU A 182 10.08 -23.72 17.40
C GLU A 182 9.42 -23.78 16.00
N GLU A 183 8.11 -23.97 15.91
CA GLU A 183 7.38 -23.91 14.63
C GLU A 183 7.54 -22.54 13.95
N ILE A 184 7.48 -21.47 14.73
CA ILE A 184 7.71 -20.11 14.20
C ILE A 184 9.15 -19.98 13.72
N LYS A 185 10.14 -20.47 14.48
CA LYS A 185 11.55 -20.38 14.10
C LYS A 185 11.86 -21.15 12.82
N VAL A 186 11.47 -22.41 12.75
CA VAL A 186 11.70 -23.29 11.57
C VAL A 186 11.11 -22.66 10.33
N ARG A 187 9.87 -22.19 10.42
CA ARG A 187 9.15 -21.59 9.29
C ARG A 187 9.80 -20.29 8.80
N ASN A 188 10.43 -19.55 9.70
CA ASN A 188 11.04 -18.25 9.41
C ASN A 188 12.57 -18.30 9.29
N GLY A 189 13.17 -19.50 9.26
CA GLY A 189 14.62 -19.67 9.17
C GLY A 189 15.41 -19.08 10.35
N LEU A 190 14.77 -18.94 11.52
CA LEU A 190 15.39 -18.31 12.69
C LEU A 190 16.27 -19.32 13.44
N ARG A 191 17.56 -18.99 13.60
CA ARG A 191 18.50 -19.77 14.40
C ARG A 191 18.47 -19.44 15.89
N GLN A 192 17.92 -18.28 16.25
CA GLN A 192 17.85 -17.76 17.61
C GLN A 192 16.47 -17.15 17.85
N GLU A 193 16.09 -16.95 19.11
CA GLU A 193 14.78 -16.37 19.46
C GLU A 193 14.72 -14.84 19.33
N LYS A 194 15.85 -14.21 19.02
CA LYS A 194 15.94 -12.78 18.85
C LYS A 194 15.17 -12.35 17.62
N ILE A 195 14.20 -11.48 17.84
CA ILE A 195 13.38 -10.85 16.80
C ILE A 195 13.47 -9.34 16.92
N TYR A 196 13.21 -8.65 15.82
CA TYR A 196 13.34 -7.20 15.74
C TYR A 196 12.00 -6.57 15.36
N PRO A 197 11.66 -5.39 15.89
CA PRO A 197 10.49 -4.65 15.43
C PRO A 197 10.51 -4.50 13.90
N ASN A 198 9.34 -4.63 13.29
CA ASN A 198 9.08 -4.67 11.85
C ASN A 198 9.58 -5.94 11.12
N GLN A 199 10.17 -6.91 11.82
CA GLN A 199 10.46 -8.21 11.23
C GLN A 199 9.16 -8.94 10.89
N GLN A 200 9.10 -9.51 9.69
CA GLN A 200 7.99 -10.34 9.25
C GLN A 200 8.21 -11.79 9.69
N LEU A 201 7.19 -12.38 10.30
CA LEU A 201 7.15 -13.77 10.71
C LEU A 201 5.92 -14.44 10.13
N TYR A 202 6.11 -15.51 9.39
CA TYR A 202 5.04 -16.39 9.00
C TYR A 202 4.53 -17.16 10.24
N VAL A 203 3.25 -17.01 10.58
CA VAL A 203 2.57 -17.63 11.71
C VAL A 203 1.23 -18.17 11.23
N LYS A 204 0.94 -19.48 11.41
CA LYS A 204 -0.16 -20.28 10.82
C LYS A 204 -0.08 -20.63 9.34
#